data_AF-A0A248YU07-F1
#
_entry.id   AF-A0A248YU07-F1
#
_cell.length_a   1.000
_cell.length_b   1.000
_cell.length_c   1.000
_cell.angle_alpha   90.00
_cell.angle_beta   90.00
_cell.angle_gamma   90.00
#
_symmetry.space_group_name_H-M   'P 1'
#
loop_
_entity.id
_entity.type
_entity.pdbx_description
1 polymer ?
#
loop_
_entity_poly.entity_id
_entity_poly.type
_entity_poly.pdbx_seq_one_letter_code
_entity_poly.pdbx_strand_id
1 'polypeptide(L)'
;MTLSPLERAADSFAAELSRRRVARGLSKKQLAARMGFDPSYVSHVEGRRHRPTEDFARRAEAVLGASGAIWQRFQEYDELRQARTVPGPRRAVAAADHWLPPGTGLAVEEEIATLRYVDGVYRCVVRRRLFNGGNEPVTRYLVRIAVDRYPHDPGRSNRHHREHPLTFTELDLQARCRDDGRVEPMDWRTKHDRDAFKEAWLLFENGEERFPLYPGRRATIEYAYTVGEEKWGPWFQRAVRMPTQRLAVRIDLPASLDPQVWGVETSLSAEEGPLRTPIDRRADGDRVIFEWGTEYPQLHARYRMEWRFRALPSGPDGVVTGNEERASDRMRGAGILQRGADILRQPTRRFDLPAEENAAREAVGRLLEALERVDELHPFSKGVGLAAPQIGLDCSAAVVRPPDRGAEPVVLLNPRVVDVGPDADEQYEGCLSFFDVRGLVPRPLRLDVEHLEYDGSPVITSFDFAMARLVAHEIDHLEGRLYVDRMAAGMPLVPVEEYRETGHPWRY
;
A
#
# COMPACT_ATOMS: atom_id res chain seq x y z
N MET A 1 51.37 -12.74 -23.54
CA MET A 1 50.55 -11.55 -23.22
C MET A 1 50.39 -11.50 -21.71
N THR A 2 50.78 -10.42 -21.06
CA THR A 2 50.68 -10.24 -19.61
C THR A 2 49.23 -9.89 -19.26
N LEU A 3 48.57 -10.72 -18.43
CA LEU A 3 47.21 -10.48 -17.94
C LEU A 3 47.10 -9.11 -17.28
N SER A 4 46.01 -8.39 -17.53
CA SER A 4 45.75 -7.09 -16.90
C SER A 4 45.60 -7.24 -15.37
N PRO A 5 45.85 -6.18 -14.57
CA PRO A 5 45.67 -6.24 -13.11
C PRO A 5 44.30 -6.75 -12.68
N LEU A 6 43.24 -6.36 -13.39
CA LEU A 6 41.87 -6.81 -13.14
C LEU A 6 41.66 -8.30 -13.45
N GLU A 7 42.26 -8.80 -14.53
CA GLU A 7 42.21 -10.23 -14.87
C GLU A 7 42.97 -11.08 -13.84
N ARG A 8 44.11 -10.59 -13.35
CA ARG A 8 44.85 -11.26 -12.26
C ARG A 8 44.05 -11.28 -10.94
N ALA A 9 43.31 -10.22 -10.64
CA ALA A 9 42.44 -10.19 -9.45
C ALA A 9 41.24 -11.13 -9.59
N ALA A 10 40.62 -11.19 -10.78
CA ALA A 10 39.55 -12.15 -11.07
C ALA A 10 40.05 -13.61 -10.99
N ASP A 11 41.27 -13.87 -11.48
CA ASP A 11 41.93 -15.17 -11.35
C ASP A 11 42.18 -15.55 -9.90
N SER A 12 42.63 -14.59 -9.09
CA SER A 12 42.87 -14.80 -7.67
C SER A 12 41.57 -15.15 -6.92
N PHE A 13 40.47 -14.45 -7.22
CA PHE A 13 39.16 -14.75 -6.66
C PHE A 13 38.68 -16.17 -7.04
N ALA A 14 38.72 -16.51 -8.33
CA ALA A 14 38.27 -17.82 -8.81
C ALA A 14 39.10 -18.98 -8.23
N ALA A 15 40.41 -18.79 -8.09
CA ALA A 15 41.32 -19.76 -7.49
C ALA A 15 41.03 -19.96 -5.99
N GLU A 16 40.81 -18.88 -5.24
CA GLU A 16 40.49 -18.93 -3.81
C GLU A 16 39.15 -19.65 -3.57
N LEU A 17 38.12 -19.30 -4.35
CA LEU A 17 36.81 -19.92 -4.29
C LEU A 17 36.88 -21.44 -4.55
N SER A 18 37.58 -21.84 -5.61
CA SER A 18 37.76 -23.24 -5.98
C SER A 18 38.50 -24.01 -4.89
N ARG A 19 39.59 -23.44 -4.34
CA ARG A 19 40.37 -24.04 -3.26
C ARG A 19 39.53 -24.28 -2.00
N ARG A 20 38.76 -23.28 -1.57
CA ARG A 20 37.91 -23.36 -0.36
C ARG A 20 36.76 -24.35 -0.56
N ARG A 21 36.16 -24.37 -1.74
CA ARG A 21 35.11 -25.34 -2.10
C ARG A 21 35.63 -26.78 -2.05
N VAL A 22 36.79 -27.04 -2.64
CA VAL A 22 37.43 -28.37 -2.65
C VAL A 22 37.84 -28.80 -1.24
N ALA A 23 38.39 -27.89 -0.42
CA ALA A 23 38.75 -28.18 0.97
C ALA A 23 37.54 -28.57 1.85
N ARG A 24 36.34 -28.08 1.51
CA ARG A 24 35.07 -28.45 2.17
C ARG A 24 34.40 -29.70 1.56
N GLY A 25 35.02 -30.34 0.56
CA GLY A 25 34.47 -31.50 -0.12
C GLY A 25 33.19 -31.23 -0.93
N LEU A 26 32.93 -29.97 -1.31
CA LEU A 26 31.70 -29.59 -2.00
C LEU A 26 31.88 -29.65 -3.53
N SER A 27 30.92 -30.27 -4.22
CA SER A 27 30.77 -30.08 -5.67
C SER A 27 30.28 -28.66 -5.98
N LYS A 28 30.51 -28.19 -7.22
CA LYS A 28 29.99 -26.89 -7.69
C LYS A 28 28.47 -26.78 -7.53
N LYS A 29 27.75 -27.87 -7.81
CA LYS A 29 26.29 -27.99 -7.62
C LYS A 29 25.86 -27.85 -6.16
N GLN A 30 26.58 -28.48 -5.24
CA GLN A 30 26.28 -28.38 -3.80
C GLN A 30 26.59 -27.00 -3.24
N LEU A 31 27.68 -26.35 -3.68
CA LEU A 31 27.98 -24.97 -3.28
C LEU A 31 26.90 -24.02 -3.78
N ALA A 32 26.51 -24.13 -5.06
CA ALA A 32 25.45 -23.31 -5.66
C ALA A 32 24.12 -23.45 -4.90
N ALA A 33 23.70 -24.69 -4.60
CA ALA A 33 22.49 -24.97 -3.83
C ALA A 33 22.51 -24.34 -2.43
N ARG A 34 23.66 -24.40 -1.72
CA ARG A 34 23.80 -23.78 -0.39
C ARG A 34 23.84 -22.26 -0.42
N MET A 35 24.23 -21.66 -1.54
CA MET A 35 24.25 -20.21 -1.71
C MET A 35 22.95 -19.65 -2.35
N GLY A 36 22.07 -20.53 -2.84
CA GLY A 36 20.84 -20.13 -3.57
C GLY A 36 21.09 -19.70 -5.02
N PHE A 37 22.13 -20.21 -5.67
CA PHE A 37 22.45 -19.97 -7.08
C PHE A 37 22.24 -21.21 -7.95
N ASP A 38 22.09 -20.99 -9.25
CA ASP A 38 22.10 -22.08 -10.22
C ASP A 38 23.48 -22.79 -10.27
N PRO A 39 23.54 -24.14 -10.38
CA PRO A 39 24.80 -24.90 -10.45
C PRO A 39 25.77 -24.43 -11.54
N SER A 40 25.26 -23.89 -12.65
CA SER A 40 26.08 -23.34 -13.73
C SER A 40 26.82 -22.08 -13.31
N TYR A 41 26.27 -21.28 -12.39
CA TYR A 41 26.83 -20.00 -11.97
C TYR A 41 28.18 -20.16 -11.25
N VAL A 42 28.29 -21.10 -10.31
CA VAL A 42 29.57 -21.43 -9.65
C VAL A 42 30.59 -21.94 -10.67
N SER A 43 30.14 -22.75 -11.64
CA SER A 43 31.02 -23.25 -12.71
C SER A 43 31.52 -22.13 -13.62
N HIS A 44 30.69 -21.14 -13.88
CA HIS A 44 31.01 -20.00 -14.71
C HIS A 44 31.93 -18.98 -14.02
N VAL A 45 31.75 -18.75 -12.72
CA VAL A 45 32.65 -17.89 -11.94
C VAL A 45 34.03 -18.54 -11.80
N GLU A 46 34.11 -19.83 -11.44
CA GLU A 46 35.39 -20.57 -11.43
C GLU A 46 36.01 -20.71 -12.83
N GLY A 47 35.17 -20.77 -13.86
CA GLY A 47 35.56 -20.89 -15.26
C GLY A 47 35.80 -19.54 -15.97
N ARG A 48 35.77 -18.42 -15.25
CA ARG A 48 36.03 -17.05 -15.76
C ARG A 48 35.06 -16.57 -16.85
N ARG A 49 33.92 -17.25 -17.00
CA ARG A 49 32.85 -16.84 -17.93
C ARG A 49 31.96 -15.77 -17.33
N HIS A 50 31.89 -15.71 -16.00
CA HIS A 50 31.14 -14.72 -15.25
C HIS A 50 32.04 -14.03 -14.23
N ARG A 51 31.78 -12.75 -14.01
CA ARG A 51 32.44 -11.95 -12.98
C ARG A 51 31.76 -12.17 -11.63
N PRO A 52 32.51 -12.29 -10.53
CA PRO A 52 31.90 -12.42 -9.21
C PRO A 52 31.15 -11.14 -8.83
N THR A 53 30.00 -11.31 -8.19
CA THR A 53 29.20 -10.21 -7.62
C THR A 53 29.40 -10.16 -6.11
N GLU A 54 29.07 -9.03 -5.49
CA GLU A 54 29.18 -8.85 -4.04
C GLU A 54 28.34 -9.89 -3.28
N ASP A 55 27.07 -10.06 -3.67
CA ASP A 55 26.16 -11.04 -3.06
C ASP A 55 26.71 -12.47 -3.18
N PHE A 56 27.28 -12.82 -4.34
CA PHE A 56 27.92 -14.12 -4.54
C PHE A 56 29.14 -14.30 -3.64
N ALA A 57 30.00 -13.29 -3.52
CA ALA A 57 31.19 -13.34 -2.67
C ALA A 57 30.85 -13.45 -1.18
N ARG A 58 29.88 -12.68 -0.67
CA ARG A 58 29.44 -12.74 0.73
C ARG A 58 28.81 -14.08 1.08
N ARG A 59 27.98 -14.64 0.19
CA ARG A 59 27.37 -15.96 0.40
C ARG A 59 28.40 -17.09 0.31
N ALA A 60 29.36 -17.00 -0.60
CA ALA A 60 30.45 -17.96 -0.68
C ALA A 60 31.32 -17.94 0.58
N GLU A 61 31.65 -16.76 1.10
CA GLU A 61 32.38 -16.56 2.35
C GLU A 61 31.67 -17.22 3.54
N ALA A 62 30.37 -16.97 3.69
CA ALA A 62 29.56 -17.53 4.77
C ALA A 62 29.44 -19.07 4.67
N VAL A 63 29.16 -19.60 3.47
CA VAL A 63 28.94 -21.05 3.26
C VAL A 63 30.25 -21.85 3.37
N LEU A 64 31.37 -21.28 2.94
CA LEU A 64 32.67 -21.95 2.97
C LEU A 64 33.45 -21.70 4.27
N GLY A 65 33.04 -20.71 5.06
CA GLY A 65 33.73 -20.28 6.28
C GLY A 65 35.18 -19.95 6.00
N ALA A 66 35.42 -19.00 5.08
CA ALA A 66 36.76 -18.72 4.55
C ALA A 66 37.54 -17.66 5.37
N SER A 67 37.00 -17.25 6.53
CA SER A 67 37.60 -16.28 7.46
C SER A 67 38.05 -14.97 6.79
N GLY A 68 37.26 -14.49 5.82
CA GLY A 68 37.49 -13.25 5.08
C GLY A 68 38.32 -13.39 3.80
N ALA A 69 38.86 -14.58 3.51
CA ALA A 69 39.75 -14.77 2.37
C ALA A 69 39.05 -14.61 1.01
N ILE A 70 37.79 -15.03 0.87
CA ILE A 70 37.03 -14.86 -0.39
C ILE A 70 36.60 -13.41 -0.52
N TRP A 71 36.18 -12.81 0.59
CA TRP A 71 35.79 -11.40 0.64
C TRP A 71 36.93 -10.45 0.26
N GLN A 72 38.14 -10.67 0.79
CA GLN A 72 39.32 -9.85 0.47
C GLN A 72 39.65 -9.90 -1.03
N ARG A 73 39.57 -11.08 -1.66
CA ARG A 73 39.80 -11.22 -3.12
C ARG A 73 38.73 -10.55 -3.97
N PHE A 74 37.49 -10.52 -3.47
CA PHE A 74 36.43 -9.77 -4.11
C PHE A 74 36.66 -8.26 -4.01
N GLN A 75 37.10 -7.76 -2.85
CA GLN A 75 37.42 -6.34 -2.66
C GLN A 75 38.58 -5.89 -3.58
N GLU A 76 39.68 -6.65 -3.65
CA GLU A 76 40.80 -6.37 -4.58
C GLU A 76 40.34 -6.34 -6.05
N TYR A 77 39.43 -7.25 -6.43
CA TYR A 77 38.82 -7.28 -7.75
C TYR A 77 37.92 -6.06 -8.01
N ASP A 78 37.10 -5.69 -7.03
CA ASP A 78 36.13 -4.61 -7.15
C ASP A 78 36.79 -3.24 -7.12
N GLU A 79 37.84 -3.04 -6.32
CA GLU A 79 38.67 -1.82 -6.32
C GLU A 79 39.31 -1.57 -7.69
N LEU A 80 39.88 -2.60 -8.31
CA LEU A 80 40.47 -2.50 -9.66
C LEU A 80 39.40 -2.30 -10.74
N ARG A 81 38.18 -2.78 -10.52
CA ARG A 81 37.02 -2.52 -11.38
C ARG A 81 36.56 -1.07 -11.25
N GLN A 82 36.48 -0.54 -10.02
CA GLN A 82 36.05 0.82 -9.74
C GLN A 82 37.11 1.86 -10.15
N ALA A 83 38.41 1.56 -10.01
CA ALA A 83 39.51 2.43 -10.42
C ALA A 83 39.56 2.71 -11.94
N ARG A 84 38.93 1.86 -12.78
CA ARG A 84 38.70 2.14 -14.21
C ARG A 84 37.54 3.11 -14.47
N THR A 85 36.85 3.54 -13.41
CA THR A 85 35.63 4.36 -13.45
C THR A 85 35.90 5.72 -12.80
N VAL A 86 36.79 6.54 -13.38
CA VAL A 86 37.02 7.94 -12.95
C VAL A 86 36.19 8.89 -13.85
N PRO A 87 35.52 9.93 -13.31
CA PRO A 87 34.55 10.73 -14.05
C PRO A 87 35.21 11.91 -14.80
N GLY A 88 34.88 12.06 -16.09
CA GLY A 88 35.21 13.21 -16.94
C GLY A 88 33.94 13.85 -17.55
N PRO A 89 34.02 15.10 -18.03
CA PRO A 89 32.86 15.99 -18.16
C PRO A 89 31.85 15.55 -19.23
N ARG A 90 30.57 15.82 -18.94
CA ARG A 90 29.38 15.51 -19.76
C ARG A 90 29.63 15.72 -21.26
N ARG A 91 29.63 14.61 -22.01
CA ARG A 91 29.35 14.57 -23.44
C ARG A 91 28.28 13.50 -23.65
N ALA A 92 27.14 13.92 -24.20
CA ALA A 92 26.06 13.00 -24.56
C ALA A 92 26.56 11.99 -25.60
N VAL A 93 26.65 10.71 -25.21
CA VAL A 93 26.85 9.57 -26.12
C VAL A 93 26.03 8.39 -25.57
N ALA A 94 25.33 7.73 -26.48
CA ALA A 94 24.28 6.75 -26.29
C ALA A 94 24.61 5.60 -25.32
N ALA A 95 23.75 5.43 -24.31
CA ALA A 95 23.64 4.22 -23.50
C ALA A 95 22.86 3.15 -24.29
N ALA A 96 23.46 2.61 -25.32
CA ALA A 96 22.96 1.44 -26.04
C ALA A 96 24.06 0.39 -26.02
N ASP A 97 24.25 -0.27 -24.88
CA ASP A 97 24.50 -1.71 -24.79
C ASP A 97 24.72 -2.12 -23.33
N HIS A 98 23.96 -3.12 -22.90
CA HIS A 98 23.96 -3.76 -21.59
C HIS A 98 23.18 -3.10 -20.43
N TRP A 99 21.92 -2.76 -20.66
CA TRP A 99 20.95 -2.61 -19.56
C TRP A 99 20.51 -3.97 -18.96
N LEU A 100 20.67 -5.06 -19.70
CA LEU A 100 20.10 -6.36 -19.33
C LEU A 100 21.10 -7.24 -18.57
N PRO A 101 20.74 -7.80 -17.40
CA PRO A 101 21.54 -8.85 -16.79
C PRO A 101 21.70 -10.05 -17.73
N PRO A 102 22.89 -10.69 -17.80
CA PRO A 102 23.08 -11.92 -18.57
C PRO A 102 22.09 -13.02 -18.15
N GLY A 103 21.39 -13.63 -19.12
CA GLY A 103 20.34 -14.63 -18.87
C GLY A 103 18.91 -14.08 -18.79
N THR A 104 18.72 -12.77 -19.00
CA THR A 104 17.37 -12.17 -19.08
C THR A 104 16.68 -12.61 -20.39
N GLY A 105 15.73 -13.53 -20.30
CA GLY A 105 14.99 -14.03 -21.46
C GLY A 105 14.17 -12.95 -22.18
N LEU A 106 13.38 -12.17 -21.43
CA LEU A 106 12.54 -11.10 -21.97
C LEU A 106 12.56 -9.89 -21.04
N ALA A 107 12.63 -8.70 -21.61
CA ALA A 107 12.62 -7.46 -20.86
C ALA A 107 11.77 -6.38 -21.50
N VAL A 108 11.43 -5.37 -20.70
CA VAL A 108 10.61 -4.22 -21.11
C VAL A 108 11.49 -2.98 -21.15
N GLU A 109 11.88 -2.53 -22.35
CA GLU A 109 12.61 -1.27 -22.49
C GLU A 109 11.71 -0.10 -22.05
N GLU A 110 10.44 -0.11 -22.42
CA GLU A 110 9.51 0.94 -22.01
C GLU A 110 8.10 0.39 -21.81
N GLU A 111 7.47 0.76 -20.71
CA GLU A 111 6.05 0.56 -20.46
C GLU A 111 5.35 1.90 -20.29
N ILE A 112 4.31 2.12 -21.08
CA ILE A 112 3.39 3.24 -20.91
C ILE A 112 2.00 2.65 -20.66
N ALA A 113 1.47 2.87 -19.48
CA ALA A 113 0.13 2.44 -19.09
C ALA A 113 -0.78 3.65 -18.93
N THR A 114 -1.79 3.77 -19.79
CA THR A 114 -2.77 4.86 -19.75
C THR A 114 -4.11 4.33 -19.29
N LEU A 115 -4.70 4.97 -18.29
CA LEU A 115 -6.07 4.75 -17.86
C LEU A 115 -6.89 6.01 -18.14
N ARG A 116 -7.98 5.86 -18.90
CA ARG A 116 -8.87 6.97 -19.23
C ARG A 116 -10.28 6.65 -18.74
N TYR A 117 -10.91 7.61 -18.07
CA TYR A 117 -12.29 7.51 -17.61
C TYR A 117 -13.22 8.31 -18.53
N VAL A 118 -14.22 7.65 -19.11
CA VAL A 118 -15.24 8.29 -19.97
C VAL A 118 -16.58 7.67 -19.62
N ASP A 119 -17.54 8.50 -19.22
CA ASP A 119 -18.95 8.13 -19.03
C ASP A 119 -19.15 6.84 -18.22
N GLY A 120 -18.54 6.77 -17.03
CA GLY A 120 -18.66 5.61 -16.14
C GLY A 120 -17.82 4.39 -16.54
N VAL A 121 -17.00 4.48 -17.60
CA VAL A 121 -16.17 3.38 -18.09
C VAL A 121 -14.70 3.76 -18.07
N TYR A 122 -13.88 2.85 -17.54
CA TYR A 122 -12.43 2.94 -17.61
C TYR A 122 -11.92 2.19 -18.83
N ARG A 123 -11.19 2.88 -19.72
CA ARG A 123 -10.42 2.29 -20.80
C ARG A 123 -8.94 2.30 -20.45
N CYS A 124 -8.35 1.12 -20.37
CA CYS A 124 -6.92 0.96 -20.13
C CYS A 124 -6.21 0.57 -21.42
N VAL A 125 -5.10 1.23 -21.70
CA VAL A 125 -4.21 0.93 -22.81
C VAL A 125 -2.81 0.78 -22.25
N VAL A 126 -2.18 -0.37 -22.50
CA VAL A 126 -0.81 -0.64 -22.08
C VAL A 126 0.03 -0.90 -23.30
N ARG A 127 1.08 -0.10 -23.49
CA ARG A 127 2.09 -0.27 -24.52
C ARG A 127 3.40 -0.71 -23.88
N ARG A 128 4.01 -1.76 -24.41
CA ARG A 128 5.30 -2.28 -23.95
C ARG A 128 6.25 -2.48 -25.11
N ARG A 129 7.39 -1.80 -25.08
CA ARG A 129 8.52 -2.08 -25.96
C ARG A 129 9.33 -3.21 -25.36
N LEU A 130 9.24 -4.39 -25.97
CA LEU A 130 9.88 -5.61 -25.52
C LEU A 130 11.23 -5.80 -26.21
N PHE A 131 12.19 -6.37 -25.50
CA PHE A 131 13.44 -6.88 -26.06
C PHE A 131 13.64 -8.34 -25.65
N ASN A 132 13.86 -9.22 -26.62
CA ASN A 132 14.20 -10.62 -26.37
C ASN A 132 15.71 -10.77 -26.21
N GLY A 133 16.18 -10.87 -24.97
CA GLY A 133 17.58 -11.13 -24.63
C GLY A 133 17.91 -12.62 -24.47
N GLY A 134 16.91 -13.50 -24.64
CA GLY A 134 17.05 -14.94 -24.58
C GLY A 134 17.63 -15.55 -25.85
N ASN A 135 17.70 -16.88 -25.87
CA ASN A 135 18.17 -17.69 -27.00
C ASN A 135 17.03 -18.37 -27.78
N GLU A 136 15.78 -18.23 -27.34
CA GLU A 136 14.60 -18.81 -27.98
C GLU A 136 13.60 -17.72 -28.43
N PRO A 137 12.85 -17.94 -29.51
CA PRO A 137 11.77 -17.03 -29.91
C PRO A 137 10.65 -16.95 -28.86
N VAL A 138 10.17 -15.75 -28.59
CA VAL A 138 8.99 -15.53 -27.73
C VAL A 138 7.74 -15.57 -28.60
N THR A 139 6.88 -16.56 -28.34
CA THR A 139 5.64 -16.80 -29.11
C THR A 139 4.38 -16.32 -28.40
N ARG A 140 4.48 -15.96 -27.12
CA ARG A 140 3.34 -15.45 -26.34
C ARG A 140 3.79 -14.56 -25.19
N TYR A 141 2.90 -13.68 -24.74
CA TYR A 141 3.11 -12.75 -23.65
C TYR A 141 1.95 -12.81 -22.65
N LEU A 142 2.24 -12.98 -21.35
CA LEU A 142 1.21 -13.06 -20.32
C LEU A 142 0.73 -11.67 -19.89
N VAL A 143 -0.57 -11.42 -20.03
CA VAL A 143 -1.22 -10.27 -19.39
C VAL A 143 -2.13 -10.74 -18.27
N ARG A 144 -2.21 -9.91 -17.22
CA ARG A 144 -3.14 -10.07 -16.10
C ARG A 144 -3.93 -8.78 -15.95
N ILE A 145 -5.25 -8.91 -15.96
CA ILE A 145 -6.21 -7.83 -15.73
C ILE A 145 -6.90 -8.13 -14.42
N ALA A 146 -6.73 -7.26 -13.43
CA ALA A 146 -7.34 -7.39 -12.11
C ALA A 146 -7.86 -6.02 -11.70
N VAL A 147 -9.10 -6.01 -11.24
CA VAL A 147 -9.82 -4.81 -10.82
C VAL A 147 -10.48 -5.09 -9.49
N ASP A 148 -10.54 -4.09 -8.62
CA ASP A 148 -11.14 -4.23 -7.30
C ASP A 148 -11.78 -2.91 -6.90
N ARG A 149 -13.10 -2.91 -6.73
CA ARG A 149 -13.84 -1.72 -6.31
C ARG A 149 -13.50 -1.34 -4.85
N TYR A 150 -13.12 -2.30 -4.01
CA TYR A 150 -12.98 -2.13 -2.57
C TYR A 150 -11.65 -2.70 -2.04
N PRO A 151 -10.48 -2.27 -2.55
CA PRO A 151 -9.19 -2.91 -2.28
C PRO A 151 -8.78 -2.92 -0.79
N HIS A 152 -9.44 -2.13 0.06
CA HIS A 152 -9.20 -2.05 1.50
C HIS A 152 -10.17 -2.90 2.35
N ASP A 153 -11.14 -3.59 1.73
CA ASP A 153 -12.11 -4.47 2.38
C ASP A 153 -12.22 -5.79 1.62
N PRO A 154 -11.37 -6.79 1.94
CA PRO A 154 -11.36 -8.07 1.25
C PRO A 154 -12.69 -8.82 1.31
N GLY A 155 -13.46 -8.66 2.39
CA GLY A 155 -14.77 -9.31 2.54
C GLY A 155 -15.77 -8.74 1.54
N ARG A 156 -15.81 -7.41 1.42
CA ARG A 156 -16.64 -6.71 0.44
C ARG A 156 -16.16 -6.96 -0.99
N SER A 157 -14.85 -6.95 -1.27
CA SER A 157 -14.30 -7.30 -2.59
C SER A 157 -14.72 -8.69 -3.04
N ASN A 158 -14.58 -9.70 -2.17
CA ASN A 158 -14.94 -11.08 -2.49
C ASN A 158 -16.43 -11.27 -2.75
N ARG A 159 -17.29 -10.54 -2.04
CA ARG A 159 -18.74 -10.52 -2.31
C ARG A 159 -19.03 -9.82 -3.63
N HIS A 160 -18.47 -8.63 -3.84
CA HIS A 160 -18.65 -7.84 -5.06
C HIS A 160 -18.19 -8.58 -6.31
N HIS A 161 -17.06 -9.28 -6.26
CA HIS A 161 -16.58 -10.10 -7.38
C HIS A 161 -17.54 -11.24 -7.73
N ARG A 162 -18.14 -11.90 -6.72
CA ARG A 162 -19.12 -12.97 -6.97
C ARG A 162 -20.42 -12.44 -7.55
N GLU A 163 -20.87 -11.27 -7.12
CA GLU A 163 -22.10 -10.63 -7.59
C GLU A 163 -21.92 -9.97 -8.97
N HIS A 164 -20.73 -9.45 -9.25
CA HIS A 164 -20.38 -8.73 -10.46
C HIS A 164 -19.08 -9.26 -11.08
N PRO A 165 -19.05 -10.53 -11.54
CA PRO A 165 -17.82 -11.15 -12.03
C PRO A 165 -17.27 -10.39 -13.22
N LEU A 166 -15.94 -10.22 -13.26
CA LEU A 166 -15.25 -9.71 -14.43
C LEU A 166 -15.48 -10.71 -15.59
N THR A 167 -15.66 -10.28 -16.84
CA THR A 167 -15.81 -11.20 -17.99
C THR A 167 -14.88 -10.84 -19.15
N PHE A 168 -14.51 -11.78 -20.03
CA PHE A 168 -13.74 -11.42 -21.23
C PHE A 168 -14.56 -10.61 -22.23
N THR A 169 -15.88 -10.85 -22.28
CA THR A 169 -16.80 -10.13 -23.16
C THR A 169 -16.85 -8.65 -22.83
N GLU A 170 -17.00 -8.28 -21.56
CA GLU A 170 -17.02 -6.86 -21.17
C GLU A 170 -15.65 -6.18 -21.27
N LEU A 171 -14.58 -6.98 -21.15
CA LEU A 171 -13.22 -6.46 -21.26
C LEU A 171 -12.93 -5.93 -22.67
N ASP A 172 -13.58 -6.49 -23.70
CA ASP A 172 -13.27 -6.21 -25.12
C ASP A 172 -11.75 -6.20 -25.34
N LEU A 173 -11.07 -7.26 -24.88
CA LEU A 173 -9.61 -7.33 -24.89
C LEU A 173 -9.10 -7.36 -26.33
N GLN A 174 -8.40 -6.30 -26.70
CA GLN A 174 -7.74 -6.16 -28.00
C GLN A 174 -6.23 -6.08 -27.81
N ALA A 175 -5.47 -6.72 -28.69
CA ALA A 175 -4.02 -6.68 -28.66
C ALA A 175 -3.43 -6.56 -30.07
N ARG A 176 -2.29 -5.87 -30.17
CA ARG A 176 -1.56 -5.63 -31.41
C ARG A 176 -0.05 -5.68 -31.16
N CYS A 177 0.70 -6.16 -32.13
CA CYS A 177 2.15 -6.12 -32.16
C CYS A 177 2.59 -5.13 -33.23
N ARG A 178 3.59 -4.30 -32.90
CA ARG A 178 4.25 -3.40 -33.84
C ARG A 178 5.72 -3.76 -33.94
N ASP A 179 6.15 -4.08 -35.14
CA ASP A 179 7.54 -4.38 -35.49
C ASP A 179 7.88 -3.74 -36.84
N ASP A 180 9.00 -3.02 -36.91
CA ASP A 180 9.51 -2.35 -38.12
C ASP A 180 8.44 -1.61 -38.98
N GLY A 181 7.51 -0.92 -38.31
CA GLY A 181 6.46 -0.11 -38.96
C GLY A 181 5.18 -0.88 -39.36
N ARG A 182 5.20 -2.21 -39.30
CA ARG A 182 4.01 -3.06 -39.43
C ARG A 182 3.24 -3.11 -38.11
N VAL A 183 1.91 -3.23 -38.19
CA VAL A 183 1.03 -3.36 -37.02
C VAL A 183 0.11 -4.53 -37.25
N GLU A 184 0.38 -5.63 -36.57
CA GLU A 184 -0.38 -6.87 -36.70
C GLU A 184 -1.31 -7.04 -35.49
N PRO A 185 -2.58 -7.42 -35.67
CA PRO A 185 -3.43 -7.84 -34.55
C PRO A 185 -2.83 -9.09 -33.91
N MET A 186 -2.96 -9.23 -32.60
CA MET A 186 -2.54 -10.41 -31.85
C MET A 186 -3.78 -11.18 -31.39
N ASP A 187 -3.83 -12.47 -31.72
CA ASP A 187 -4.78 -13.36 -31.08
C ASP A 187 -4.43 -13.52 -29.60
N TRP A 188 -5.41 -13.92 -28.79
CA TRP A 188 -5.16 -14.24 -27.39
C TRP A 188 -5.92 -15.48 -26.94
N ARG A 189 -5.39 -16.15 -25.92
CA ARG A 189 -6.02 -17.32 -25.30
C ARG A 189 -6.10 -17.17 -23.80
N THR A 190 -7.25 -17.56 -23.23
CA THR A 190 -7.45 -17.59 -21.78
C THR A 190 -6.46 -18.54 -21.11
N LYS A 191 -5.79 -18.04 -20.06
CA LYS A 191 -4.99 -18.85 -19.15
C LYS A 191 -5.74 -19.09 -17.84
N HIS A 192 -6.31 -18.05 -17.27
CA HIS A 192 -7.15 -18.13 -16.07
C HIS A 192 -8.36 -17.22 -16.21
N ASP A 193 -9.51 -17.78 -15.83
CA ASP A 193 -10.79 -17.11 -15.82
C ASP A 193 -11.32 -17.13 -14.37
N ARG A 194 -11.18 -16.00 -13.67
CA ARG A 194 -11.64 -15.84 -12.28
C ARG A 194 -12.50 -14.59 -12.17
N ASP A 195 -13.41 -14.57 -11.22
CA ASP A 195 -14.31 -13.43 -11.01
C ASP A 195 -13.54 -12.13 -10.71
N ALA A 196 -12.47 -12.24 -9.92
CA ALA A 196 -11.61 -11.12 -9.50
C ALA A 196 -10.56 -10.70 -10.54
N PHE A 197 -10.20 -11.57 -11.49
CA PHE A 197 -9.13 -11.30 -12.45
C PHE A 197 -9.18 -12.22 -13.67
N LYS A 198 -8.65 -11.72 -14.80
CA LYS A 198 -8.38 -12.50 -15.99
C LYS A 198 -6.89 -12.59 -16.26
N GLU A 199 -6.43 -13.75 -16.73
CA GLU A 199 -5.12 -13.90 -17.34
C GLU A 199 -5.27 -14.42 -18.77
N ALA A 200 -4.61 -13.75 -19.70
CA ALA A 200 -4.61 -14.11 -21.12
C ALA A 200 -3.17 -14.16 -21.64
N TRP A 201 -2.91 -15.14 -22.50
CA TRP A 201 -1.73 -15.17 -23.34
C TRP A 201 -2.03 -14.37 -24.59
N LEU A 202 -1.37 -13.24 -24.79
CA LEU A 202 -1.29 -12.58 -26.09
C LEU A 202 -0.34 -13.39 -26.95
N LEU A 203 -0.75 -13.78 -28.15
CA LEU A 203 0.02 -14.63 -29.02
C LEU A 203 0.69 -13.77 -30.10
N PHE A 204 1.95 -14.07 -30.39
CA PHE A 204 2.65 -13.49 -31.54
C PHE A 204 2.22 -14.24 -32.82
N GLU A 205 0.91 -14.36 -33.00
CA GLU A 205 0.23 -14.92 -34.16
C GLU A 205 -1.15 -14.29 -34.28
N ASN A 206 -1.72 -14.38 -35.47
CA ASN A 206 -3.12 -14.14 -35.74
C ASN A 206 -3.65 -15.26 -36.66
N GLY A 207 -4.91 -15.14 -37.11
CA GLY A 207 -5.52 -16.11 -38.01
C GLY A 207 -4.80 -16.32 -39.35
N GLU A 208 -3.88 -15.43 -39.74
CA GLU A 208 -3.20 -15.44 -41.04
C GLU A 208 -1.71 -15.80 -40.93
N GLU A 209 -1.01 -15.29 -39.91
CA GLU A 209 0.44 -15.43 -39.80
C GLU A 209 0.96 -15.53 -38.35
N ARG A 210 2.18 -16.07 -38.24
CA ARG A 210 2.96 -16.11 -36.99
C ARG A 210 4.14 -15.15 -37.09
N PHE A 211 4.32 -14.33 -36.08
CA PHE A 211 5.37 -13.31 -36.00
C PHE A 211 6.10 -13.34 -34.63
N PRO A 212 6.75 -14.47 -34.25
CA PRO A 212 7.45 -14.57 -32.97
C PRO A 212 8.49 -13.48 -32.77
N LEU A 213 8.66 -13.01 -31.54
CA LEU A 213 9.74 -12.09 -31.20
C LEU A 213 11.06 -12.89 -31.07
N TYR A 214 11.87 -12.87 -32.11
CA TYR A 214 13.14 -13.60 -32.18
C TYR A 214 14.23 -13.04 -31.24
N PRO A 215 15.21 -13.87 -30.83
CA PRO A 215 16.37 -13.42 -30.07
C PRO A 215 17.06 -12.18 -30.65
N GLY A 216 17.39 -11.21 -29.79
CA GLY A 216 18.04 -9.94 -30.15
C GLY A 216 17.12 -8.92 -30.82
N ARG A 217 15.85 -9.26 -31.08
CA ARG A 217 14.87 -8.35 -31.70
C ARG A 217 14.07 -7.59 -30.65
N ARG A 218 13.38 -6.55 -31.13
CA ARG A 218 12.45 -5.72 -30.37
C ARG A 218 11.09 -5.79 -31.03
N ALA A 219 10.04 -5.71 -30.23
CA ALA A 219 8.69 -5.50 -30.72
C ALA A 219 7.92 -4.67 -29.70
N THR A 220 6.98 -3.86 -30.16
CA THR A 220 6.08 -3.13 -29.28
C THR A 220 4.74 -3.83 -29.25
N ILE A 221 4.35 -4.39 -28.10
CA ILE A 221 2.98 -4.87 -27.92
C ILE A 221 2.12 -3.75 -27.33
N GLU A 222 0.88 -3.69 -27.77
CA GLU A 222 -0.15 -2.81 -27.21
C GLU A 222 -1.39 -3.64 -26.96
N TYR A 223 -1.94 -3.56 -25.76
CA TYR A 223 -3.22 -4.17 -25.45
C TYR A 223 -4.13 -3.18 -24.72
N ALA A 224 -5.42 -3.27 -25.05
CA ALA A 224 -6.45 -2.40 -24.54
C ALA A 224 -7.64 -3.21 -24.04
N TYR A 225 -8.29 -2.71 -22.99
CA TYR A 225 -9.50 -3.31 -22.44
C TYR A 225 -10.33 -2.24 -21.71
N THR A 226 -11.61 -2.52 -21.53
CA THR A 226 -12.58 -1.64 -20.87
C THR A 226 -13.25 -2.32 -19.70
N VAL A 227 -13.60 -1.57 -18.67
CA VAL A 227 -14.31 -2.07 -17.50
C VAL A 227 -15.12 -0.92 -16.90
N GLY A 228 -16.33 -1.20 -16.43
CA GLY A 228 -17.17 -0.21 -15.77
C GLY A 228 -16.65 0.22 -14.40
N GLU A 229 -17.00 1.44 -14.00
CA GLU A 229 -16.58 2.04 -12.73
C GLU A 229 -17.10 1.31 -11.48
N GLU A 230 -18.16 0.53 -11.64
CA GLU A 230 -18.71 -0.35 -10.63
C GLU A 230 -17.72 -1.47 -10.26
N LYS A 231 -16.76 -1.80 -11.12
CA LYS A 231 -15.74 -2.85 -10.89
C LYS A 231 -14.32 -2.33 -10.66
N TRP A 232 -13.91 -1.21 -11.29
CA TRP A 232 -12.49 -0.78 -11.30
C TRP A 232 -11.95 -0.27 -9.97
N GLY A 233 -12.76 0.49 -9.22
CA GLY A 233 -12.29 1.23 -8.03
C GLY A 233 -11.40 2.44 -8.38
N PRO A 234 -11.10 3.32 -7.42
CA PRO A 234 -10.38 4.57 -7.66
C PRO A 234 -8.85 4.39 -7.60
N TRP A 235 -8.32 3.35 -8.27
CA TRP A 235 -6.89 3.06 -8.28
C TRP A 235 -6.42 2.43 -9.59
N PHE A 236 -5.12 2.53 -9.86
CA PHE A 236 -4.46 1.88 -10.97
C PHE A 236 -3.04 1.47 -10.60
N GLN A 237 -2.75 0.16 -10.66
CA GLN A 237 -1.48 -0.41 -10.21
C GLN A 237 -0.71 -1.09 -11.32
N ARG A 238 0.61 -0.85 -11.36
CA ARG A 238 1.57 -1.54 -12.22
C ARG A 238 2.53 -2.36 -11.37
N ALA A 239 2.53 -3.68 -11.60
CA ALA A 239 3.47 -4.60 -10.97
C ALA A 239 4.63 -4.92 -11.92
N VAL A 240 5.85 -4.73 -11.47
CA VAL A 240 7.07 -4.97 -12.27
C VAL A 240 7.43 -6.44 -12.19
N ARG A 241 7.03 -7.22 -13.21
CA ARG A 241 7.23 -8.68 -13.25
C ARG A 241 8.45 -9.12 -14.05
N MET A 242 9.06 -8.21 -14.80
CA MET A 242 10.24 -8.45 -15.62
C MET A 242 11.15 -7.23 -15.52
N PRO A 243 12.46 -7.37 -15.82
CA PRO A 243 13.34 -6.22 -15.94
C PRO A 243 12.71 -5.15 -16.84
N THR A 244 12.59 -3.92 -16.32
CA THR A 244 11.95 -2.78 -16.99
C THR A 244 12.86 -1.54 -16.93
N GLN A 245 13.15 -0.84 -18.04
CA GLN A 245 14.00 0.38 -17.99
C GLN A 245 13.19 1.58 -17.59
N ARG A 246 11.99 1.70 -18.14
CA ARG A 246 11.15 2.87 -17.94
C ARG A 246 9.71 2.42 -17.77
N LEU A 247 9.11 2.88 -16.68
CA LEU A 247 7.69 2.74 -16.42
C LEU A 247 7.08 4.14 -16.38
N ALA A 248 6.05 4.36 -17.18
CA ALA A 248 5.23 5.56 -17.15
C ALA A 248 3.74 5.17 -16.99
N VAL A 249 3.05 5.91 -16.14
CA VAL A 249 1.63 5.76 -15.87
C VAL A 249 0.95 7.10 -16.15
N ARG A 250 -0.15 7.05 -16.90
CA ARG A 250 -0.98 8.20 -17.23
C ARG A 250 -2.41 7.95 -16.81
N ILE A 251 -2.98 8.87 -16.04
CA ILE A 251 -4.38 8.87 -15.62
C ILE A 251 -5.07 10.06 -16.27
N ASP A 252 -6.12 9.80 -17.05
CA ASP A 252 -6.85 10.78 -17.84
C ASP A 252 -8.31 10.85 -17.35
N LEU A 253 -8.64 11.93 -16.65
CA LEU A 253 -9.92 12.11 -15.94
C LEU A 253 -10.63 13.39 -16.42
N PRO A 254 -11.97 13.44 -16.40
CA PRO A 254 -12.72 14.65 -16.68
C PRO A 254 -12.41 15.76 -15.67
N ALA A 255 -12.17 16.98 -16.14
CA ALA A 255 -11.93 18.15 -15.30
C ALA A 255 -13.16 18.52 -14.46
N SER A 256 -14.37 18.24 -14.98
CA SER A 256 -15.64 18.49 -14.30
C SER A 256 -15.80 17.73 -12.98
N LEU A 257 -15.06 16.63 -12.79
CA LEU A 257 -15.08 15.83 -11.56
C LEU A 257 -14.12 16.34 -10.48
N ASP A 258 -13.36 17.41 -10.77
CA ASP A 258 -12.29 17.94 -9.91
C ASP A 258 -11.42 16.81 -9.30
N PRO A 259 -10.72 16.05 -10.16
CA PRO A 259 -9.96 14.88 -9.71
C PRO A 259 -8.72 15.29 -8.91
N GLN A 260 -8.45 14.54 -7.84
CA GLN A 260 -7.16 14.53 -7.15
C GLN A 260 -6.52 13.16 -7.29
N VAL A 261 -5.23 13.12 -7.59
CA VAL A 261 -4.47 11.87 -7.78
C VAL A 261 -3.22 11.89 -6.91
N TRP A 262 -2.98 10.80 -6.20
CA TRP A 262 -1.77 10.54 -5.43
C TRP A 262 -1.24 9.14 -5.77
N GLY A 263 -0.13 8.73 -5.18
CA GLY A 263 0.36 7.37 -5.42
C GLY A 263 1.34 6.87 -4.39
N VAL A 264 1.48 5.55 -4.40
CA VAL A 264 2.29 4.76 -3.49
C VAL A 264 3.14 3.73 -4.25
N GLU A 265 4.32 3.43 -3.72
CA GLU A 265 5.14 2.30 -4.13
C GLU A 265 5.20 1.25 -3.01
N THR A 266 5.12 -0.02 -3.38
CA THR A 266 5.39 -1.16 -2.50
C THR A 266 6.64 -1.86 -2.98
N SER A 267 7.67 -1.92 -2.14
CA SER A 267 8.94 -2.59 -2.45
C SER A 267 8.94 -4.07 -2.03
N LEU A 268 10.06 -4.77 -2.26
CA LEU A 268 10.28 -6.16 -1.84
C LEU A 268 10.16 -6.38 -0.31
N SER A 269 10.39 -5.35 0.51
CA SER A 269 10.18 -5.41 1.97
C SER A 269 8.71 -5.42 2.37
N ALA A 270 7.78 -5.30 1.42
CA ALA A 270 6.36 -5.07 1.63
C ALA A 270 6.03 -3.76 2.37
N GLU A 271 7.02 -2.87 2.54
CA GLU A 271 6.79 -1.51 3.02
C GLU A 271 6.14 -0.69 1.90
N GLU A 272 5.04 -0.05 2.24
CA GLU A 272 4.31 0.89 1.39
C GLU A 272 4.77 2.31 1.73
N GLY A 273 5.19 3.06 0.71
CA GLY A 273 5.63 4.44 0.85
C GLY A 273 5.16 5.31 -0.32
N PRO A 274 5.28 6.64 -0.23
CA PRO A 274 4.91 7.53 -1.33
C PRO A 274 5.78 7.29 -2.57
N LEU A 275 5.24 7.57 -3.76
CA LEU A 275 6.05 7.58 -4.98
C LEU A 275 7.25 8.53 -4.81
N ARG A 276 8.44 8.07 -5.20
CA ARG A 276 9.69 8.84 -5.06
C ARG A 276 9.76 10.09 -5.93
N THR A 277 9.03 10.07 -7.04
CA THR A 277 8.94 11.18 -7.99
C THR A 277 7.51 11.73 -7.97
N PRO A 278 7.34 13.06 -8.12
CA PRO A 278 6.03 13.68 -8.10
C PRO A 278 5.19 13.26 -9.31
N ILE A 279 3.88 13.37 -9.16
CA ILE A 279 2.91 13.19 -10.25
C ILE A 279 2.71 14.57 -10.89
N ASP A 280 2.99 14.66 -12.19
CA ASP A 280 2.76 15.87 -12.97
C ASP A 280 1.28 15.98 -13.32
N ARG A 281 0.70 17.17 -13.12
CA ARG A 281 -0.69 17.48 -13.45
C ARG A 281 -0.76 18.49 -14.59
N ARG A 282 -1.52 18.17 -15.63
CA ARG A 282 -1.77 19.05 -16.77
C ARG A 282 -3.25 19.13 -17.11
N ALA A 283 -3.77 20.34 -17.31
CA ALA A 283 -5.09 20.55 -17.88
C ALA A 283 -5.02 20.44 -19.42
N ASP A 284 -5.99 19.76 -20.02
CA ASP A 284 -6.12 19.58 -21.47
C ASP A 284 -7.61 19.65 -21.85
N GLY A 285 -8.10 20.85 -22.17
CA GLY A 285 -9.51 21.10 -22.46
C GLY A 285 -10.43 20.79 -21.28
N ASP A 286 -11.40 19.91 -21.49
CA ASP A 286 -12.35 19.40 -20.50
C ASP A 286 -11.77 18.27 -19.63
N ARG A 287 -10.47 18.00 -19.74
CA ARG A 287 -9.79 16.88 -19.09
C ARG A 287 -8.59 17.33 -18.26
N VAL A 288 -8.24 16.53 -17.26
CA VAL A 288 -7.03 16.67 -16.46
C VAL A 288 -6.24 15.37 -16.57
N ILE A 289 -4.99 15.50 -17.00
CA ILE A 289 -4.06 14.41 -17.21
C ILE A 289 -3.05 14.44 -16.06
N PHE A 290 -2.86 13.28 -15.43
CA PHE A 290 -1.84 13.04 -14.42
C PHE A 290 -0.81 12.06 -14.96
N GLU A 291 0.45 12.44 -14.97
CA GLU A 291 1.54 11.63 -15.51
C GLU A 291 2.58 11.37 -14.41
N TRP A 292 3.03 10.13 -14.32
CA TRP A 292 4.08 9.72 -13.41
C TRP A 292 4.99 8.72 -14.09
N GLY A 293 6.27 8.72 -13.73
CA GLY A 293 7.18 7.69 -14.21
C GLY A 293 8.44 7.53 -13.36
N THR A 294 9.11 6.41 -13.61
CA THR A 294 10.38 6.05 -12.99
C THR A 294 11.28 5.31 -13.97
N GLU A 295 12.58 5.49 -13.81
CA GLU A 295 13.60 4.70 -14.50
C GLU A 295 14.07 3.56 -13.60
N TYR A 296 14.41 2.44 -14.21
CA TYR A 296 14.92 1.21 -13.61
C TYR A 296 14.13 0.77 -12.36
N PRO A 297 12.79 0.65 -12.43
CA PRO A 297 12.01 0.22 -11.27
C PRO A 297 12.45 -1.15 -10.76
N GLN A 298 12.38 -1.34 -9.45
CA GLN A 298 12.78 -2.59 -8.82
C GLN A 298 11.90 -3.75 -9.28
N LEU A 299 12.52 -4.90 -9.56
CA LEU A 299 11.78 -6.12 -9.87
C LEU A 299 10.90 -6.50 -8.67
N HIS A 300 9.65 -6.90 -8.96
CA HIS A 300 8.58 -7.20 -8.00
C HIS A 300 7.96 -6.00 -7.26
N ALA A 301 8.45 -4.78 -7.49
CA ALA A 301 7.80 -3.58 -6.97
C ALA A 301 6.41 -3.38 -7.60
N ARG A 302 5.55 -2.68 -6.87
CA ARG A 302 4.22 -2.26 -7.30
C ARG A 302 4.10 -0.76 -7.17
N TYR A 303 3.64 -0.10 -8.22
CA TYR A 303 3.37 1.33 -8.23
C TYR A 303 1.87 1.52 -8.42
N ARG A 304 1.20 2.13 -7.45
CA ARG A 304 -0.25 2.36 -7.47
C ARG A 304 -0.52 3.85 -7.46
N MET A 305 -1.28 4.32 -8.44
CA MET A 305 -1.89 5.65 -8.42
C MET A 305 -3.33 5.51 -7.95
N GLU A 306 -3.76 6.40 -7.08
CA GLU A 306 -5.10 6.45 -6.51
C GLU A 306 -5.70 7.83 -6.74
N TRP A 307 -7.02 7.90 -6.80
CA TRP A 307 -7.68 9.17 -7.01
C TRP A 307 -8.98 9.32 -6.23
N ARG A 308 -9.49 10.54 -6.20
CA ARG A 308 -10.86 10.84 -5.78
C ARG A 308 -11.42 11.98 -6.61
N PHE A 309 -12.73 11.99 -6.79
CA PHE A 309 -13.45 13.09 -7.42
C PHE A 309 -14.02 13.99 -6.33
N ARG A 310 -13.78 15.29 -6.41
CA ARG A 310 -14.36 16.28 -5.48
C ARG A 310 -15.71 16.78 -5.95
N ALA A 311 -15.97 16.73 -7.26
CA ALA A 311 -17.24 17.07 -7.86
C ALA A 311 -17.96 15.80 -8.36
N LEU A 312 -19.28 15.75 -8.18
CA LEU A 312 -20.09 14.62 -8.60
C LEU A 312 -20.20 14.55 -10.14
N PRO A 313 -20.26 13.35 -10.74
CA PRO A 313 -20.61 13.21 -12.15
C PRO A 313 -21.99 13.80 -12.42
N SER A 314 -22.07 14.73 -13.37
CA SER A 314 -23.36 15.23 -13.87
C SER A 314 -23.91 14.20 -14.87
N GLY A 315 -24.78 13.29 -14.41
CA GLY A 315 -25.50 12.35 -15.29
C GLY A 315 -26.71 13.00 -15.97
N PRO A 316 -27.18 12.50 -17.14
CA PRO A 316 -28.31 13.10 -17.87
C PRO A 316 -29.69 12.89 -17.23
N ASP A 317 -29.84 12.06 -16.22
CA ASP A 317 -31.10 11.86 -15.51
C ASP A 317 -30.81 11.87 -14.01
N GLY A 318 -31.43 12.82 -13.29
CA GLY A 318 -31.21 13.12 -11.87
C GLY A 318 -31.66 12.01 -10.91
N VAL A 319 -31.13 10.80 -11.08
CA VAL A 319 -31.29 9.67 -10.17
C VAL A 319 -30.01 9.54 -9.36
N VAL A 320 -30.13 9.90 -8.08
CA VAL A 320 -29.08 9.78 -7.07
C VAL A 320 -28.85 8.30 -6.76
N THR A 321 -27.76 7.72 -7.25
CA THR A 321 -27.28 6.41 -6.79
C THR A 321 -25.77 6.43 -6.60
N GLY A 322 -25.32 6.34 -5.35
CA GLY A 322 -23.91 6.07 -5.01
C GLY A 322 -23.31 6.96 -3.92
N ASN A 323 -23.96 7.04 -2.75
CA ASN A 323 -23.41 7.64 -1.54
C ASN A 323 -22.23 6.75 -1.06
N GLU A 324 -20.97 7.19 -1.23
CA GLU A 324 -19.89 6.64 -0.38
C GLU A 324 -20.18 7.13 1.03
N GLU A 325 -20.86 6.28 1.80
CA GLU A 325 -21.27 6.56 3.17
C GLU A 325 -20.04 7.02 3.97
N ARG A 326 -20.06 8.28 4.43
CA ARG A 326 -18.94 8.85 5.21
C ARG A 326 -18.71 7.99 6.46
N ALA A 327 -17.53 8.07 7.05
CA ALA A 327 -17.30 7.31 8.27
C ALA A 327 -18.24 7.80 9.39
N SER A 328 -18.55 9.10 9.41
CA SER A 328 -19.62 9.68 10.23
C SER A 328 -21.01 9.14 9.91
N ASP A 329 -21.33 8.87 8.64
CA ASP A 329 -22.62 8.28 8.26
C ASP A 329 -22.73 6.82 8.71
N ARG A 330 -21.65 6.04 8.63
CA ARG A 330 -21.59 4.69 9.23
C ARG A 330 -21.77 4.71 10.74
N MET A 331 -21.10 5.64 11.44
CA MET A 331 -21.28 5.81 12.89
C MET A 331 -22.72 6.22 13.22
N ARG A 332 -23.32 7.11 12.42
CA ARG A 332 -24.73 7.47 12.53
C ARG A 332 -25.64 6.25 12.36
N GLY A 333 -25.36 5.40 11.37
CA GLY A 333 -26.07 4.13 11.15
C GLY A 333 -25.98 3.15 12.32
N ALA A 334 -24.88 3.18 13.08
CA ALA A 334 -24.70 2.40 14.31
C ALA A 334 -25.45 2.95 15.54
N GLY A 335 -26.12 4.10 15.38
CA GLY A 335 -26.84 4.80 16.45
C GLY A 335 -25.99 5.84 17.19
N ILE A 336 -24.83 6.24 16.66
CA ILE A 336 -24.00 7.29 17.26
C ILE A 336 -24.48 8.66 16.79
N LEU A 337 -24.92 9.49 17.73
CA LEU A 337 -25.26 10.89 17.48
C LEU A 337 -24.04 11.66 17.00
N GLN A 338 -24.25 12.44 15.93
CA GLN A 338 -23.19 13.19 15.28
C GLN A 338 -23.12 14.64 15.80
N ARG A 339 -21.94 15.26 15.66
CA ARG A 339 -21.67 16.64 16.04
C ARG A 339 -22.72 17.58 15.45
N GLY A 340 -23.32 18.40 16.31
CA GLY A 340 -24.49 19.21 15.99
C GLY A 340 -25.75 18.78 16.75
N ALA A 341 -25.77 17.58 17.32
CA ALA A 341 -26.79 17.20 18.31
C ALA A 341 -26.57 17.97 19.62
N ASP A 342 -27.61 18.64 20.11
CA ASP A 342 -27.54 19.51 21.30
C ASP A 342 -27.06 18.77 22.55
N ILE A 343 -27.46 17.50 22.72
CA ILE A 343 -27.07 16.67 23.86
C ILE A 343 -25.55 16.48 23.98
N LEU A 344 -24.80 16.56 22.88
CA LEU A 344 -23.33 16.47 22.89
C LEU A 344 -22.65 17.73 23.44
N ARG A 345 -23.41 18.80 23.65
CA ARG A 345 -22.95 20.11 24.14
C ARG A 345 -23.51 20.45 25.52
N GLN A 346 -24.18 19.50 26.18
CA GLN A 346 -24.80 19.69 27.48
C GLN A 346 -24.13 18.77 28.52
N PRO A 347 -23.82 19.28 29.72
CA PRO A 347 -23.41 18.45 30.83
C PRO A 347 -24.51 17.44 31.17
N THR A 348 -24.11 16.18 31.38
CA THR A 348 -25.04 15.09 31.65
C THR A 348 -25.64 15.13 33.05
N ARG A 349 -26.85 14.60 33.19
CA ARG A 349 -27.44 14.31 34.50
C ARG A 349 -26.65 13.23 35.24
N ARG A 350 -26.26 13.51 36.48
CA ARG A 350 -25.66 12.49 37.37
C ARG A 350 -26.70 11.50 37.89
N PHE A 351 -26.28 10.25 38.09
CA PHE A 351 -27.09 9.23 38.76
C PHE A 351 -27.14 9.47 40.27
N ASP A 352 -28.28 9.18 40.89
CA ASP A 352 -28.47 9.04 42.33
C ASP A 352 -28.31 7.56 42.71
N LEU A 353 -27.07 7.11 42.90
CA LEU A 353 -26.76 5.72 43.27
C LEU A 353 -26.75 5.55 44.79
N PRO A 354 -27.28 4.43 45.33
CA PRO A 354 -27.73 3.22 44.62
C PRO A 354 -29.18 3.24 44.10
N ALA A 355 -29.96 4.27 44.38
CA ALA A 355 -31.39 4.30 44.04
C ALA A 355 -31.67 4.10 42.53
N GLU A 356 -30.77 4.57 41.68
CA GLU A 356 -30.83 4.44 40.22
C GLU A 356 -29.95 3.28 39.66
N GLU A 357 -29.59 2.28 40.46
CA GLU A 357 -28.72 1.16 40.03
C GLU A 357 -29.21 0.51 38.72
N ASN A 358 -30.50 0.18 38.63
CA ASN A 358 -31.07 -0.46 37.44
C ASN A 358 -30.94 0.42 36.19
N ALA A 359 -31.15 1.73 36.33
CA ALA A 359 -31.00 2.68 35.22
C ALA A 359 -29.53 2.82 34.79
N ALA A 360 -28.59 2.81 35.75
CA ALA A 360 -27.17 2.81 35.45
C ALA A 360 -26.74 1.53 34.72
N ARG A 361 -27.21 0.35 35.14
CA ARG A 361 -26.94 -0.92 34.46
C ARG A 361 -27.50 -0.96 33.05
N GLU A 362 -28.72 -0.45 32.85
CA GLU A 362 -29.32 -0.34 31.53
C GLU A 362 -28.51 0.58 30.60
N ALA A 363 -28.09 1.75 31.10
CA ALA A 363 -27.26 2.68 30.34
C ALA A 363 -25.91 2.05 29.94
N VAL A 364 -25.24 1.35 30.86
CA VAL A 364 -23.98 0.65 30.59
C VAL A 364 -24.19 -0.48 29.57
N GLY A 365 -25.26 -1.26 29.70
CA GLY A 365 -25.61 -2.31 28.73
C GLY A 365 -25.77 -1.75 27.31
N ARG A 366 -26.50 -0.64 27.17
CA ARG A 366 -26.70 0.03 25.88
C ARG A 366 -25.40 0.58 25.29
N LEU A 367 -24.48 1.07 26.13
CA LEU A 367 -23.15 1.52 25.72
C LEU A 367 -22.30 0.35 25.19
N LEU A 368 -22.32 -0.79 25.89
CA LEU A 368 -21.60 -1.99 25.47
C LEU A 368 -22.13 -2.52 24.13
N GLU A 369 -23.45 -2.62 23.97
CA GLU A 369 -24.07 -3.02 22.70
C GLU A 369 -23.74 -2.05 21.56
N ALA A 370 -23.70 -0.74 21.83
CA ALA A 370 -23.30 0.25 20.84
C ALA A 370 -21.82 0.12 20.46
N LEU A 371 -20.94 -0.13 21.43
CA LEU A 371 -19.53 -0.40 21.18
C LEU A 371 -19.31 -1.68 20.37
N GLU A 372 -20.14 -2.71 20.55
CA GLU A 372 -20.11 -3.92 19.70
C GLU A 372 -20.48 -3.60 18.25
N ARG A 373 -21.59 -2.89 18.02
CA ARG A 373 -21.98 -2.45 16.66
C ARG A 373 -20.91 -1.59 15.99
N VAL A 374 -20.30 -0.68 16.75
CA VAL A 374 -19.24 0.20 16.25
C VAL A 374 -17.98 -0.59 15.89
N ASP A 375 -17.65 -1.63 16.66
CA ASP A 375 -16.49 -2.48 16.42
C ASP A 375 -16.65 -3.36 15.18
N GLU A 376 -17.86 -3.83 14.87
CA GLU A 376 -18.18 -4.51 13.60
C GLU A 376 -17.91 -3.62 12.37
N LEU A 377 -18.05 -2.29 12.53
CA LEU A 377 -17.86 -1.31 11.46
C LEU A 377 -16.42 -0.81 11.35
N HIS A 378 -15.68 -0.77 12.46
CA HIS A 378 -14.30 -0.29 12.49
C HIS A 378 -13.48 -0.97 13.61
N PRO A 379 -12.42 -1.72 13.29
CA PRO A 379 -11.59 -2.34 14.31
C PRO A 379 -10.70 -1.29 14.99
N PHE A 380 -10.91 -1.08 16.29
CA PHE A 380 -10.07 -0.18 17.09
C PHE A 380 -8.88 -0.93 17.67
N SER A 381 -7.67 -0.62 17.19
CA SER A 381 -6.41 -1.21 17.67
C SER A 381 -5.78 -0.46 18.85
N LYS A 382 -6.26 0.75 19.16
CA LYS A 382 -5.75 1.64 20.23
C LYS A 382 -6.69 1.72 21.44
N GLY A 383 -7.71 0.87 21.51
CA GLY A 383 -8.84 1.04 22.43
C GLY A 383 -9.89 2.02 21.89
N VAL A 384 -11.07 2.02 22.50
CA VAL A 384 -12.21 2.85 22.12
C VAL A 384 -13.05 3.18 23.34
N GLY A 385 -13.55 4.40 23.43
CA GLY A 385 -14.50 4.83 24.45
C GLY A 385 -15.84 5.24 23.84
N LEU A 386 -16.87 5.22 24.67
CA LEU A 386 -18.19 5.74 24.33
C LEU A 386 -18.89 6.28 25.58
N ALA A 387 -19.40 7.51 25.49
CA ALA A 387 -20.17 8.17 26.53
C ALA A 387 -21.68 8.18 26.22
N ALA A 388 -22.53 8.14 27.24
CA ALA A 388 -23.99 8.06 27.10
C ALA A 388 -24.62 9.13 26.16
N PRO A 389 -24.17 10.41 26.16
CA PRO A 389 -24.69 11.42 25.23
C PRO A 389 -24.52 11.05 23.76
N GLN A 390 -23.48 10.28 23.42
CA GLN A 390 -23.21 9.87 22.05
C GLN A 390 -24.23 8.88 21.52
N ILE A 391 -25.03 8.25 22.37
CA ILE A 391 -26.15 7.38 22.00
C ILE A 391 -27.51 7.97 22.42
N GLY A 392 -27.55 9.28 22.71
CA GLY A 392 -28.78 10.01 23.03
C GLY A 392 -29.27 9.83 24.46
N LEU A 393 -28.42 9.41 25.39
CA LEU A 393 -28.74 9.28 26.80
C LEU A 393 -28.18 10.46 27.60
N ASP A 394 -29.06 11.18 28.30
CA ASP A 394 -28.69 12.24 29.24
C ASP A 394 -28.43 11.65 30.63
N CYS A 395 -27.30 10.93 30.75
CA CYS A 395 -26.83 10.39 32.02
C CYS A 395 -25.31 10.31 32.07
N SER A 396 -24.73 10.42 33.27
CA SER A 396 -23.28 10.42 33.49
C SER A 396 -22.72 9.00 33.54
N ALA A 397 -22.65 8.34 32.38
CA ALA A 397 -22.05 7.01 32.19
C ALA A 397 -21.15 6.98 30.95
N ALA A 398 -19.99 6.36 31.08
CA ALA A 398 -19.11 6.05 29.95
C ALA A 398 -18.50 4.65 30.09
N VAL A 399 -18.15 4.05 28.95
CA VAL A 399 -17.43 2.78 28.88
C VAL A 399 -16.19 2.95 28.01
N VAL A 400 -15.04 2.49 28.51
CA VAL A 400 -13.78 2.49 27.78
C VAL A 400 -13.27 1.07 27.63
N ARG A 401 -13.15 0.59 26.39
CA ARG A 401 -12.53 -0.68 26.07
C ARG A 401 -11.03 -0.49 25.81
N PRO A 402 -10.14 -1.16 26.56
CA PRO A 402 -8.71 -1.07 26.34
C PRO A 402 -8.27 -1.68 24.99
N PRO A 403 -7.03 -1.42 24.53
CA PRO A 403 -6.49 -2.05 23.33
C PRO A 403 -6.42 -3.57 23.40
N ASP A 404 -6.16 -4.12 24.60
CA ASP A 404 -6.19 -5.56 24.85
C ASP A 404 -7.65 -6.04 24.86
N ARG A 405 -7.99 -6.84 23.83
CA ARG A 405 -9.33 -7.39 23.61
C ARG A 405 -9.76 -8.39 24.68
N GLY A 406 -8.80 -8.96 25.42
CA GLY A 406 -9.09 -9.87 26.53
C GLY A 406 -9.33 -9.17 27.87
N ALA A 407 -9.10 -7.86 27.95
CA ALA A 407 -9.32 -7.09 29.17
C ALA A 407 -10.75 -6.56 29.26
N GLU A 408 -11.29 -6.57 30.48
CA GLU A 408 -12.64 -6.08 30.76
C GLU A 408 -12.75 -4.57 30.46
N PRO A 409 -13.87 -4.12 29.88
CA PRO A 409 -14.13 -2.69 29.71
C PRO A 409 -14.18 -1.98 31.05
N VAL A 410 -13.61 -0.78 31.09
CA VAL A 410 -13.71 0.14 32.23
C VAL A 410 -15.07 0.83 32.16
N VAL A 411 -15.86 0.70 33.22
CA VAL A 411 -17.14 1.40 33.38
C VAL A 411 -16.93 2.60 34.29
N LEU A 412 -17.44 3.77 33.90
CA LEU A 412 -17.33 5.02 34.64
C LEU A 412 -18.73 5.59 34.89
N LEU A 413 -19.18 5.56 36.15
CA LEU A 413 -20.43 6.19 36.57
C LEU A 413 -20.14 7.47 37.37
N ASN A 414 -20.80 8.56 37.02
CA ASN A 414 -20.57 9.89 37.59
C ASN A 414 -19.07 10.29 37.69
N PRO A 415 -18.20 9.98 36.71
CA PRO A 415 -16.77 10.18 36.87
C PRO A 415 -16.42 11.66 37.05
N ARG A 416 -15.36 11.91 37.82
CA ARG A 416 -14.70 13.22 37.93
C ARG A 416 -13.19 13.03 38.03
N VAL A 417 -12.43 13.86 37.33
CA VAL A 417 -10.98 13.93 37.51
C VAL A 417 -10.70 14.57 38.87
N VAL A 418 -9.95 13.88 39.73
CA VAL A 418 -9.58 14.35 41.08
C VAL A 418 -8.11 14.73 41.20
N ASP A 419 -7.24 14.15 40.37
CA ASP A 419 -5.84 14.56 40.27
C ASP A 419 -5.31 14.39 38.83
N VAL A 420 -4.31 15.19 38.47
CA VAL A 420 -3.69 15.22 37.15
C VAL A 420 -2.17 15.21 37.30
N GLY A 421 -1.51 14.27 36.61
CA GLY A 421 -0.05 14.20 36.61
C GLY A 421 0.60 15.45 35.98
N PRO A 422 1.87 15.75 36.33
CA PRO A 422 2.56 16.95 35.85
C PRO A 422 2.93 16.88 34.35
N ASP A 423 3.02 15.68 33.79
CA ASP A 423 3.45 15.45 32.40
C ASP A 423 2.24 15.35 31.45
N ALA A 424 2.39 15.89 30.24
CA ALA A 424 1.37 15.89 29.20
C ALA A 424 1.99 15.69 27.81
N ASP A 425 1.21 15.16 26.88
CA ASP A 425 1.58 15.01 25.48
C ASP A 425 0.46 15.44 24.52
N GLU A 426 0.85 15.70 23.27
CA GLU A 426 -0.08 16.03 22.19
C GLU A 426 -0.17 14.84 21.23
N GLN A 427 -1.37 14.29 21.06
CA GLN A 427 -1.62 13.21 20.12
C GLN A 427 -2.90 13.45 19.34
N TYR A 428 -2.98 12.87 18.15
CA TYR A 428 -4.19 12.93 17.35
C TYR A 428 -5.30 12.07 17.96
N GLU A 429 -6.47 12.69 18.17
CA GLU A 429 -7.71 12.08 18.61
C GLU A 429 -8.74 12.06 17.47
N GLY A 430 -9.68 11.12 17.54
CA GLY A 430 -10.89 11.09 16.74
C GLY A 430 -12.11 10.90 17.65
N CYS A 431 -13.30 11.19 17.14
CA CYS A 431 -14.54 11.04 17.90
C CYS A 431 -15.59 10.34 17.02
N LEU A 432 -16.29 9.34 17.58
CA LEU A 432 -17.35 8.60 16.87
C LEU A 432 -18.49 9.51 16.40
N SER A 433 -18.71 10.63 17.09
CA SER A 433 -19.71 11.64 16.73
C SER A 433 -19.30 12.54 15.56
N PHE A 434 -18.07 12.48 15.06
CA PHE A 434 -17.65 13.19 13.85
C PHE A 434 -16.37 12.54 13.32
N PHE A 435 -16.53 11.29 12.88
CA PHE A 435 -15.41 10.37 12.73
C PHE A 435 -14.50 10.65 11.53
N ASP A 436 -14.91 11.53 10.62
CA ASP A 436 -14.21 11.83 9.35
C ASP A 436 -12.92 12.66 9.54
N VAL A 437 -12.66 13.17 10.75
CA VAL A 437 -11.51 14.05 11.02
C VAL A 437 -10.76 13.65 12.30
N ARG A 438 -9.53 14.10 12.40
CA ARG A 438 -8.66 14.00 13.57
C ARG A 438 -8.16 15.38 13.97
N GLY A 439 -7.94 15.59 15.25
CA GLY A 439 -7.27 16.80 15.74
C GLY A 439 -6.19 16.44 16.73
N LEU A 440 -5.12 17.21 16.73
CA LEU A 440 -4.02 17.06 17.69
C LEU A 440 -4.44 17.72 19.01
N VAL A 441 -4.46 16.93 20.09
CA VAL A 441 -5.06 17.33 21.36
C VAL A 441 -4.06 17.12 22.50
N PRO A 442 -3.78 18.15 23.31
CA PRO A 442 -2.99 18.00 24.53
C PRO A 442 -3.79 17.24 25.59
N ARG A 443 -3.18 16.20 26.18
CA ARG A 443 -3.73 15.46 27.32
C ARG A 443 -2.64 15.19 28.35
N PRO A 444 -2.99 15.14 29.65
CA PRO A 444 -2.07 14.66 30.66
C PRO A 444 -1.78 13.17 30.45
N LEU A 445 -0.55 12.76 30.74
CA LEU A 445 -0.11 11.37 30.64
C LEU A 445 -0.66 10.51 31.79
N ARG A 446 -1.15 11.12 32.88
CA ARG A 446 -1.74 10.43 34.01
C ARG A 446 -2.92 11.21 34.59
N LEU A 447 -3.97 10.49 34.97
CA LEU A 447 -5.18 11.01 35.61
C LEU A 447 -5.63 10.08 36.73
N ASP A 448 -6.00 10.65 37.87
CA ASP A 448 -6.76 9.94 38.89
C ASP A 448 -8.23 10.37 38.81
N VAL A 449 -9.12 9.39 38.63
CA VAL A 449 -10.55 9.63 38.42
C VAL A 449 -11.33 8.97 39.53
N GLU A 450 -12.15 9.75 40.23
CA GLU A 450 -13.17 9.23 41.14
C GLU A 450 -14.44 8.93 40.33
N HIS A 451 -14.95 7.72 40.44
CA HIS A 451 -16.21 7.28 39.85
C HIS A 451 -16.96 6.38 40.84
N LEU A 452 -18.20 6.01 40.52
CA LEU A 452 -19.05 5.24 41.42
C LEU A 452 -19.22 3.80 40.95
N GLU A 453 -19.25 2.88 41.90
CA GLU A 453 -19.81 1.55 41.73
C GLU A 453 -21.35 1.62 41.69
N TYR A 454 -21.98 0.54 41.22
CA TYR A 454 -23.45 0.45 41.13
C TYR A 454 -24.16 0.63 42.48
N ASP A 455 -23.50 0.32 43.59
CA ASP A 455 -24.03 0.50 44.94
C ASP A 455 -23.85 1.94 45.48
N GLY A 456 -23.27 2.84 44.67
CA GLY A 456 -22.99 4.23 45.02
C GLY A 456 -21.65 4.45 45.74
N SER A 457 -20.88 3.39 46.00
CA SER A 457 -19.56 3.52 46.62
C SER A 457 -18.56 4.23 45.69
N PRO A 458 -17.83 5.26 46.17
CA PRO A 458 -16.82 5.92 45.36
C PRO A 458 -15.54 5.07 45.26
N VAL A 459 -14.99 5.00 44.05
CA VAL A 459 -13.72 4.35 43.73
C VAL A 459 -12.84 5.36 43.00
N ILE A 460 -11.56 5.42 43.38
CA ILE A 460 -10.55 6.20 42.65
C ILE A 460 -9.71 5.24 41.84
N THR A 461 -9.60 5.50 40.53
CA THR A 461 -8.79 4.72 39.61
C THR A 461 -7.77 5.62 38.92
N SER A 462 -6.50 5.23 39.00
CA SER A 462 -5.42 5.87 38.26
C SER A 462 -5.33 5.29 36.85
N PHE A 463 -5.27 6.17 35.86
CA PHE A 463 -5.07 5.82 34.46
C PHE A 463 -3.81 6.50 33.94
N ASP A 464 -3.03 5.76 33.15
CA ASP A 464 -1.81 6.24 32.52
C ASP A 464 -1.90 6.15 30.99
N PHE A 465 -1.13 6.99 30.31
CA PHE A 465 -0.87 6.99 28.87
C PHE A 465 -2.15 6.95 28.02
N ALA A 466 -2.27 5.94 27.14
CA ALA A 466 -3.41 5.76 26.25
C ALA A 466 -4.75 5.70 27.00
N MET A 467 -4.79 5.03 28.17
CA MET A 467 -6.01 4.91 28.95
C MET A 467 -6.39 6.24 29.59
N ALA A 468 -5.42 7.01 30.09
CA ALA A 468 -5.68 8.36 30.60
C ALA A 468 -6.32 9.24 29.51
N ARG A 469 -5.79 9.20 28.30
CA ARG A 469 -6.33 9.94 27.14
C ARG A 469 -7.75 9.51 26.78
N LEU A 470 -8.03 8.21 26.68
CA LEU A 470 -9.37 7.69 26.38
C LEU A 470 -10.37 8.08 27.46
N VAL A 471 -10.02 7.89 28.73
CA VAL A 471 -10.89 8.24 29.87
C VAL A 471 -11.16 9.75 29.91
N ALA A 472 -10.15 10.58 29.69
CA ALA A 472 -10.33 12.03 29.61
C ALA A 472 -11.28 12.47 28.49
N HIS A 473 -11.20 11.79 27.34
CA HIS A 473 -12.08 12.06 26.20
C HIS A 473 -13.54 11.75 26.54
N GLU A 474 -13.80 10.61 27.18
CA GLU A 474 -15.18 10.26 27.56
C GLU A 474 -15.72 11.16 28.68
N ILE A 475 -14.88 11.57 29.64
CA ILE A 475 -15.29 12.54 30.67
C ILE A 475 -15.65 13.89 30.02
N ASP A 476 -14.88 14.36 29.03
CA ASP A 476 -15.24 15.57 28.28
C ASP A 476 -16.64 15.48 27.67
N HIS A 477 -16.99 14.34 27.07
CA HIS A 477 -18.34 14.12 26.53
C HIS A 477 -19.43 14.23 27.60
N LEU A 478 -19.19 13.71 28.81
CA LEU A 478 -20.14 13.82 29.93
C LEU A 478 -20.30 15.25 30.45
N GLU A 479 -19.30 16.11 30.22
CA GLU A 479 -19.33 17.56 30.52
C GLU A 479 -19.87 18.42 29.36
N GLY A 480 -20.28 17.81 28.24
CA GLY A 480 -20.72 18.54 27.04
C GLY A 480 -19.58 19.18 26.23
N ARG A 481 -18.36 18.67 26.39
CA ARG A 481 -17.16 19.12 25.68
C ARG A 481 -16.77 18.10 24.61
N LEU A 482 -16.27 18.59 23.49
CA LEU A 482 -15.69 17.77 22.42
C LEU A 482 -14.18 18.00 22.40
N TYR A 483 -13.40 17.04 21.90
CA TYR A 483 -11.94 17.19 21.84
C TYR A 483 -11.49 18.45 21.10
N VAL A 484 -12.30 18.94 20.15
CA VAL A 484 -12.02 20.18 19.39
C VAL A 484 -11.97 21.42 20.27
N ASP A 485 -12.60 21.38 21.44
CA ASP A 485 -12.56 22.48 22.42
C ASP A 485 -11.25 22.47 23.23
N ARG A 486 -10.49 21.35 23.19
CA ARG A 486 -9.17 21.19 23.83
C ARG A 486 -8.01 21.50 22.88
N MET A 487 -8.26 21.58 21.57
CA MET A 487 -7.23 21.86 20.55
C MET A 487 -6.66 23.27 20.72
N ALA A 488 -5.38 23.45 20.39
CA ALA A 488 -4.78 24.78 20.32
C ALA A 488 -5.50 25.66 19.29
N ALA A 489 -5.67 26.95 19.61
CA ALA A 489 -6.38 27.89 18.75
C ALA A 489 -5.73 27.97 17.35
N GLY A 490 -6.54 27.84 16.30
CA GLY A 490 -6.10 27.90 14.90
C GLY A 490 -5.51 26.60 14.35
N MET A 491 -5.45 25.52 15.14
CA MET A 491 -5.00 24.22 14.67
C MET A 491 -6.07 23.56 13.79
N PRO A 492 -5.74 23.12 12.56
CA PRO A 492 -6.72 22.55 11.65
C PRO A 492 -7.11 21.13 12.08
N LEU A 493 -8.35 20.77 11.78
CA LEU A 493 -8.78 19.37 11.76
C LEU A 493 -8.21 18.70 10.51
N VAL A 494 -7.55 17.58 10.70
CA VAL A 494 -6.95 16.76 9.64
C VAL A 494 -7.97 15.70 9.23
N PRO A 495 -8.43 15.67 7.97
CA PRO A 495 -9.28 14.58 7.47
C PRO A 495 -8.65 13.21 7.74
N VAL A 496 -9.46 12.20 8.05
CA VAL A 496 -8.96 10.84 8.35
C VAL A 496 -8.13 10.28 7.20
N GLU A 497 -8.45 10.65 5.97
CA GLU A 497 -7.71 10.26 4.78
C GLU A 497 -6.27 10.78 4.84
N GLU A 498 -6.08 12.05 5.20
CA GLU A 498 -4.76 12.68 5.35
C GLU A 498 -4.03 12.17 6.60
N TYR A 499 -4.75 11.90 7.69
CA TYR A 499 -4.17 11.32 8.91
C TYR A 499 -3.70 9.87 8.70
N ARG A 500 -4.32 9.08 7.83
CA ARG A 500 -3.86 7.71 7.54
C ARG A 500 -2.52 7.69 6.80
N GLU A 501 -2.23 8.71 6.01
CA GLU A 501 -0.98 8.86 5.25
C GLU A 501 0.18 9.39 6.10
N THR A 502 -0.11 10.12 7.19
CA THR A 502 0.89 10.87 7.98
C THR A 502 0.90 10.52 9.47
N GLY A 503 -0.13 9.84 9.96
CA GLY A 503 -0.39 9.62 11.37
C GLY A 503 0.47 8.50 11.95
N HIS A 504 1.16 8.80 13.05
CA HIS A 504 1.86 7.78 13.81
C HIS A 504 0.94 7.10 14.83
N PRO A 505 1.18 5.82 15.17
CA PRO A 505 0.58 5.21 16.37
C PRO A 505 0.87 6.09 17.59
N TRP A 506 0.00 6.08 18.60
CA TRP A 506 0.39 6.70 19.87
C TRP A 506 1.65 5.98 20.37
N ARG A 507 2.71 6.74 20.61
CA ARG A 507 3.98 6.24 21.14
C ARG A 507 4.10 6.82 22.53
N TYR A 508 3.86 5.97 23.53
CA TYR A 508 4.07 6.27 24.94
C TYR A 508 5.32 5.56 25.43
#